data_AF-A0A7W1HTJ6-F1
#
_entry.id   AF-A0A7W1HTJ6-F1
#
_cell.length_a   1.000
_cell.length_b   1.000
_cell.length_c   1.000
_cell.angle_alpha   90.00
_cell.angle_beta   90.00
_cell.angle_gamma   90.00
#
_symmetry.space_group_name_H-M   'P 1'
#
loop_
_entity.id
_entity.type
_entity.pdbx_description
1 polymer ?
#
loop_
_entity_poly.entity_id
_entity_poly.type
_entity_poly.pdbx_seq_one_letter_code
_entity_poly.pdbx_strand_id
1 'polypeptide(L)'
;MGERRRIDDRFPRLATDGYEITSQPDDTYNCVAWVARDLRRWWHPGDIDGFYWPDELGEGDSLTDYIAVFGYLGFSACSDGALVPGVEKIAVYGRDDEFDHVAFQRTDGSWSSKLGELSDIRHPYDHSLSGSGPFEYKPVVLYMQRARLPHQLAETGLILP
;
A
#
# COMPACT_ATOMS: atom_id res chain seq x y z
N MET A 1 -0.01 17.05 -19.14
CA MET A 1 0.48 15.65 -19.21
C MET A 1 -0.36 14.85 -18.24
N GLY A 2 -1.18 13.92 -18.72
CA GLY A 2 -2.18 13.23 -17.87
C GLY A 2 -1.53 12.32 -16.83
N GLU A 3 -2.22 12.10 -15.71
CA GLU A 3 -1.74 11.28 -14.59
C GLU A 3 -1.34 9.87 -15.03
N ARG A 4 -2.15 9.20 -15.85
CA ARG A 4 -1.83 7.86 -16.39
C ARG A 4 -0.45 7.80 -17.01
N ARG A 5 -0.07 8.79 -17.84
CA ARG A 5 1.26 8.84 -18.44
C ARG A 5 2.37 8.97 -17.38
N ARG A 6 2.15 9.74 -16.31
CA ARG A 6 3.13 9.84 -15.21
C ARG A 6 3.31 8.51 -14.48
N ILE A 7 2.21 7.77 -14.29
CA ILE A 7 2.25 6.43 -13.70
C ILE A 7 2.96 5.45 -14.65
N ASP A 8 2.64 5.46 -15.95
CA ASP A 8 3.27 4.60 -16.96
C ASP A 8 4.79 4.86 -17.06
N ASP A 9 5.20 6.14 -17.07
CA ASP A 9 6.61 6.53 -17.12
C ASP A 9 7.36 6.11 -15.83
N ARG A 10 6.68 6.08 -14.68
CA ARG A 10 7.26 5.70 -13.37
C ARG A 10 7.31 4.18 -13.18
N PHE A 11 6.31 3.46 -13.65
CA PHE A 11 6.16 2.02 -13.46
C PHE A 11 5.91 1.30 -14.81
N PRO A 12 6.96 1.09 -15.64
CA PRO A 12 6.82 0.46 -16.95
C PRO A 12 6.23 -0.95 -16.90
N ARG A 13 6.55 -1.73 -15.85
CA ARG A 13 5.97 -3.06 -15.63
C ARG A 13 4.46 -2.97 -15.40
N LEU A 14 4.01 -2.07 -14.53
CA LEU A 14 2.59 -1.83 -14.26
C LEU A 14 1.83 -1.47 -15.55
N ALA A 15 2.41 -0.62 -16.40
CA ALA A 15 1.81 -0.26 -17.69
C ALA A 15 1.64 -1.50 -18.61
N THR A 16 2.59 -2.44 -18.55
CA THR A 16 2.55 -3.69 -19.31
C THR A 16 1.54 -4.69 -18.74
N ASP A 17 1.50 -4.84 -17.41
CA ASP A 17 0.58 -5.74 -16.71
C ASP A 17 -0.88 -5.28 -16.79
N GLY A 18 -1.07 -3.96 -16.97
CA GLY A 18 -2.37 -3.31 -16.98
C GLY A 18 -2.85 -2.96 -15.57
N TYR A 19 -3.49 -1.80 -15.45
CA TYR A 19 -4.00 -1.31 -14.17
C TYR A 19 -5.16 -0.33 -14.37
N GLU A 20 -5.99 -0.22 -13.34
CA GLU A 20 -7.12 0.69 -13.28
C GLU A 20 -6.84 1.80 -12.27
N ILE A 21 -7.15 3.05 -12.63
CA ILE A 21 -7.14 4.18 -11.70
C ILE A 21 -8.50 4.19 -11.02
N THR A 22 -8.53 4.09 -9.69
CA THR A 22 -9.76 3.88 -8.92
C THR A 22 -10.20 5.10 -8.10
N SER A 23 -9.39 6.16 -8.08
CA SER A 23 -9.72 7.41 -7.40
C SER A 23 -9.15 8.63 -8.14
N GLN A 24 -9.42 9.83 -7.62
CA GLN A 24 -8.71 11.04 -8.02
C GLN A 24 -7.41 11.18 -7.20
N PRO A 25 -6.43 11.99 -7.64
CA PRO A 25 -5.26 12.31 -6.83
C PRO A 25 -5.69 12.91 -5.48
N ASP A 26 -5.00 12.52 -4.41
CA ASP A 26 -5.28 12.94 -3.04
C ASP A 26 -3.97 12.98 -2.25
N ASP A 27 -3.62 14.10 -1.64
CA ASP A 27 -2.39 14.28 -0.85
C ASP A 27 -2.63 14.11 0.66
N THR A 28 -3.84 13.78 1.09
CA THR A 28 -4.23 13.64 2.51
C THR A 28 -3.68 12.37 3.15
N TYR A 29 -3.49 11.29 2.38
CA TYR A 29 -3.12 9.98 2.89
C TYR A 29 -2.18 9.22 1.95
N ASN A 30 -1.37 8.33 2.51
CA ASN A 30 -0.36 7.53 1.81
C ASN A 30 -0.68 6.03 1.81
N CYS A 31 0.25 5.21 1.32
CA CYS A 31 0.09 3.76 1.23
C CYS A 31 -0.10 3.07 2.60
N VAL A 32 0.55 3.57 3.65
CA VAL A 32 0.39 3.03 5.01
C VAL A 32 -1.00 3.37 5.56
N ALA A 33 -1.44 4.62 5.37
CA ALA A 33 -2.78 5.07 5.72
C ALA A 33 -3.86 4.30 4.96
N TRP A 34 -3.61 3.95 3.69
CA TRP A 34 -4.47 3.12 2.87
C TRP A 34 -4.67 1.72 3.47
N VAL A 35 -3.59 1.08 3.94
CA VAL A 35 -3.65 -0.21 4.67
C VAL A 35 -4.33 -0.07 6.04
N ALA A 36 -4.07 1.03 6.74
CA ALA A 36 -4.70 1.36 8.01
C ALA A 36 -6.19 1.73 7.86
N ARG A 37 -6.66 1.98 6.63
CA ARG A 37 -8.00 2.46 6.28
C ARG A 37 -8.32 3.82 6.90
N ASP A 38 -7.32 4.69 6.96
CA ASP A 38 -7.43 6.04 7.53
C ASP A 38 -7.12 7.09 6.47
N LEU A 39 -8.16 7.54 5.75
CA LEU A 39 -8.00 8.50 4.64
C LEU A 39 -7.85 9.95 5.10
N ARG A 40 -7.74 10.20 6.41
CA ARG A 40 -7.74 11.55 6.98
C ARG A 40 -6.36 12.04 7.40
N ARG A 41 -5.37 11.15 7.41
CA ARG A 41 -4.04 11.39 7.96
C ARG A 41 -2.98 10.69 7.12
N TRP A 42 -1.83 11.32 7.02
CA TRP A 42 -0.65 10.73 6.38
C TRP A 42 0.11 9.89 7.41
N TRP A 43 0.27 8.59 7.17
CA TRP A 43 0.91 7.70 8.15
C TRP A 43 2.42 7.66 7.94
N HIS A 44 3.17 8.43 8.74
CA HIS A 44 4.63 8.55 8.70
C HIS A 44 5.10 9.11 10.04
N PRO A 45 6.28 8.71 10.56
CA PRO A 45 6.84 9.26 11.78
C PRO A 45 7.04 10.78 11.68
N GLY A 46 6.85 11.47 12.81
CA GLY A 46 7.10 12.90 12.93
C GLY A 46 5.91 13.67 13.50
N ASP A 47 6.21 14.73 14.25
CA ASP A 47 5.23 15.64 14.82
C ASP A 47 4.90 16.77 13.82
N ILE A 48 4.13 16.41 12.79
CA ILE A 48 3.69 17.31 11.72
C ILE A 48 2.16 17.28 11.66
N ASP A 49 1.52 18.44 11.53
CA ASP A 49 0.06 18.51 11.40
C ASP A 49 -0.43 17.70 10.19
N GLY A 50 -1.46 16.88 10.41
CA GLY A 50 -1.98 15.93 9.43
C GLY A 50 -1.23 14.60 9.33
N PHE A 51 -0.09 14.44 10.01
CA PHE A 51 0.63 13.16 10.07
C PHE A 51 0.17 12.35 11.28
N TYR A 52 0.30 11.02 11.18
CA TYR A 52 0.01 10.11 12.28
C TYR A 52 1.04 9.01 12.36
N TRP A 53 1.47 8.74 13.59
CA TRP A 53 2.27 7.59 13.95
C TRP A 53 1.80 7.06 15.31
N PRO A 54 1.70 5.73 15.53
CA PRO A 54 1.31 5.20 16.82
C PRO A 54 2.36 5.48 17.92
N ASP A 55 1.98 6.19 18.97
CA ASP A 55 2.86 6.53 20.10
C ASP A 55 3.45 5.28 20.78
N GLU A 56 2.70 4.18 20.80
CA GLU A 56 3.12 2.91 21.41
C GLU A 56 4.35 2.28 20.74
N LEU A 57 4.64 2.65 19.50
CA LEU A 57 5.76 2.13 18.72
C LEU A 57 7.02 3.00 18.85
N GLY A 58 6.92 4.19 19.42
CA GLY A 58 7.99 5.18 19.44
C GLY A 58 8.31 5.75 18.04
N GLU A 59 9.31 6.61 17.95
CA GLU A 59 9.77 7.14 16.66
C GLU A 59 10.53 6.09 15.86
N GLY A 60 10.29 6.01 14.55
CA GLY A 60 11.01 5.11 13.66
C GLY A 60 10.57 5.26 12.20
N ASP A 61 11.51 5.21 11.27
CA ASP A 61 11.29 5.33 9.82
C ASP A 61 11.98 4.20 9.03
N SER A 62 12.33 3.10 9.70
CA SER A 62 12.88 1.92 9.05
C SER A 62 11.78 0.96 8.57
N LEU A 63 12.11 0.08 7.64
CA LEU A 63 11.26 -1.05 7.25
C LEU A 63 10.79 -1.85 8.47
N THR A 64 11.70 -2.09 9.43
CA THR A 64 11.36 -2.77 10.68
C THR A 64 10.28 -2.01 11.48
N ASP A 65 10.33 -0.68 11.52
CA ASP A 65 9.33 0.15 12.20
C ASP A 65 7.96 0.10 11.49
N TYR A 66 7.94 0.17 10.15
CA TYR A 66 6.68 0.01 9.39
C TYR A 66 6.10 -1.41 9.54
N ILE A 67 6.94 -2.45 9.62
CA ILE A 67 6.48 -3.81 9.94
C ILE A 67 5.82 -3.85 11.33
N ALA A 68 6.39 -3.14 12.32
CA ALA A 68 5.79 -3.01 13.64
C ALA A 68 4.43 -2.27 13.58
N VAL A 69 4.30 -1.22 12.75
CA VAL A 69 3.01 -0.56 12.49
C VAL A 69 1.98 -1.52 11.92
N PHE A 70 2.35 -2.34 10.93
CA PHE A 70 1.42 -3.34 10.40
C PHE A 70 1.07 -4.40 11.45
N GLY A 71 2.02 -4.78 12.30
CA GLY A 71 1.79 -5.61 13.49
C GLY A 71 0.76 -5.01 14.45
N TYR A 72 0.91 -3.73 14.77
CA TYR A 72 -0.04 -2.95 15.59
C TYR A 72 -1.44 -2.90 14.95
N LEU A 73 -1.52 -2.85 13.62
CA LEU A 73 -2.77 -2.94 12.83
C LEU A 73 -3.34 -4.37 12.75
N GLY A 74 -2.75 -5.32 13.47
CA GLY A 74 -3.22 -6.71 13.58
C GLY A 74 -2.73 -7.64 12.47
N PHE A 75 -1.78 -7.21 11.63
CA PHE A 75 -1.16 -8.08 10.64
C PHE A 75 -0.07 -8.96 11.26
N SER A 76 0.07 -10.16 10.73
CA SER A 76 1.14 -11.10 11.09
C SER A 76 1.82 -11.60 9.82
N ALA A 77 3.13 -11.91 9.88
CA ALA A 77 3.86 -12.41 8.72
C ALA A 77 3.24 -13.69 8.14
N CYS A 78 3.29 -13.83 6.81
CA CYS A 78 2.85 -15.04 6.10
C CYS A 78 3.77 -15.39 4.93
N SER A 79 3.55 -16.54 4.31
CA SER A 79 4.45 -17.10 3.29
C SER A 79 4.44 -16.36 1.96
N ASP A 80 3.27 -15.86 1.54
CA ASP A 80 3.04 -15.40 0.16
C ASP A 80 1.82 -14.49 0.05
N GLY A 81 1.65 -13.90 -1.14
CA GLY A 81 0.51 -13.10 -1.54
C GLY A 81 -0.68 -13.89 -2.11
N ALA A 82 -0.75 -15.23 -2.01
CA ALA A 82 -1.85 -15.99 -2.61
C ALA A 82 -3.20 -15.68 -1.93
N LEU A 83 -4.28 -15.51 -2.70
CA LEU A 83 -5.61 -15.21 -2.17
C LEU A 83 -6.12 -16.35 -1.28
N VAL A 84 -6.53 -16.00 -0.06
CA VAL A 84 -7.21 -16.92 0.87
C VAL A 84 -8.57 -16.32 1.26
N PRO A 85 -9.69 -17.05 1.08
CA PRO A 85 -11.01 -16.57 1.46
C PRO A 85 -11.06 -16.12 2.93
N GLY A 86 -11.59 -14.92 3.18
CA GLY A 86 -11.70 -14.37 4.53
C GLY A 86 -10.40 -13.84 5.13
N VAL A 87 -9.30 -13.81 4.37
CA VAL A 87 -8.01 -13.24 4.81
C VAL A 87 -7.67 -12.06 3.91
N GLU A 88 -7.23 -10.95 4.50
CA GLU A 88 -6.61 -9.85 3.77
C GLU A 88 -5.11 -9.87 3.98
N LYS A 89 -4.38 -9.63 2.88
CA LYS A 89 -2.93 -9.66 2.85
C LYS A 89 -2.37 -8.30 2.43
N ILE A 90 -1.17 -8.00 2.86
CA ILE A 90 -0.37 -6.88 2.38
C ILE A 90 0.96 -7.38 1.83
N ALA A 91 1.46 -6.69 0.82
CA ALA A 91 2.80 -6.86 0.26
C ALA A 91 3.60 -5.63 0.64
N VAL A 92 4.67 -5.83 1.41
CA VAL A 92 5.55 -4.76 1.90
C VAL A 92 6.78 -4.69 1.00
N TYR A 93 7.06 -3.52 0.46
CA TYR A 93 8.16 -3.24 -0.46
C TYR A 93 9.25 -2.51 0.30
N GLY A 94 10.49 -2.94 0.11
CA GLY A 94 11.62 -2.38 0.82
C GLY A 94 12.93 -3.06 0.45
N ARG A 95 14.03 -2.58 1.02
CA ARG A 95 15.37 -3.18 0.89
C ARG A 95 16.28 -2.57 1.94
N ASP A 96 17.18 -3.36 2.51
CA ASP A 96 18.24 -2.89 3.41
C ASP A 96 17.69 -2.03 4.57
N ASP A 97 16.58 -2.49 5.16
CA ASP A 97 15.82 -1.82 6.23
C ASP A 97 15.19 -0.47 5.86
N GLU A 98 15.09 -0.15 4.56
CA GLU A 98 14.37 1.00 4.04
C GLU A 98 12.98 0.57 3.55
N PHE A 99 11.92 1.19 4.11
CA PHE A 99 10.56 1.06 3.63
C PHE A 99 10.35 1.92 2.38
N ASP A 100 9.57 1.41 1.42
CA ASP A 100 9.32 2.14 0.18
C ASP A 100 7.82 2.18 -0.17
N HIS A 101 7.12 1.05 -0.02
CA HIS A 101 5.69 0.98 -0.32
C HIS A 101 4.99 -0.17 0.39
N VAL A 102 3.66 -0.11 0.42
CA VAL A 102 2.80 -1.23 0.80
C VAL A 102 1.56 -1.28 -0.08
N ALA A 103 1.20 -2.49 -0.52
CA ALA A 103 -0.04 -2.75 -1.25
C ALA A 103 -0.91 -3.72 -0.44
N PHE A 104 -2.25 -3.64 -0.56
CA PHE A 104 -3.16 -4.63 0.05
C PHE A 104 -3.91 -5.44 -0.99
N GLN A 105 -4.23 -6.68 -0.64
CA GLN A 105 -4.94 -7.63 -1.50
C GLN A 105 -6.47 -7.51 -1.34
N ARG A 106 -7.14 -7.28 -2.47
CA ARG A 106 -8.59 -7.20 -2.59
C ARG A 106 -9.24 -8.60 -2.52
N THR A 107 -10.57 -8.62 -2.47
CA THR A 107 -11.40 -9.84 -2.37
C THR A 107 -11.31 -10.71 -3.62
N ASP A 108 -11.04 -10.11 -4.78
CA ASP A 108 -10.87 -10.77 -6.07
C ASP A 108 -9.42 -11.25 -6.33
N GLY A 109 -8.51 -11.05 -5.37
CA GLY A 109 -7.10 -11.43 -5.48
C GLY A 109 -6.20 -10.39 -6.16
N SER A 110 -6.77 -9.34 -6.76
CA SER A 110 -5.98 -8.21 -7.25
C SER A 110 -5.46 -7.36 -6.10
N TRP A 111 -4.53 -6.47 -6.39
CA TRP A 111 -3.85 -5.62 -5.43
C TRP A 111 -4.27 -4.16 -5.58
N SER A 112 -4.28 -3.43 -4.47
CA SER A 112 -4.58 -2.01 -4.43
C SER A 112 -3.42 -1.23 -3.84
N SER A 113 -3.16 -0.04 -4.38
CA SER A 113 -2.05 0.81 -3.96
C SER A 113 -2.39 2.29 -4.07
N LYS A 114 -2.07 3.06 -3.02
CA LYS A 114 -2.01 4.52 -3.03
C LYS A 114 -0.62 4.96 -3.49
N LEU A 115 -0.51 5.72 -4.58
CA LEU A 115 0.77 6.08 -5.20
C LEU A 115 1.28 7.46 -4.76
N GLY A 116 1.62 7.61 -3.47
CA GLY A 116 2.05 8.91 -2.92
C GLY A 116 0.90 9.91 -2.98
N GLU A 117 1.08 11.06 -3.64
CA GLU A 117 0.02 12.07 -3.87
C GLU A 117 -0.87 11.74 -5.10
N LEU A 118 -0.50 10.75 -5.90
CA LEU A 118 -1.27 10.34 -7.08
C LEU A 118 -2.47 9.46 -6.68
N SER A 119 -3.35 9.18 -7.64
CA SER A 119 -4.53 8.35 -7.47
C SER A 119 -4.22 6.94 -6.94
N ASP A 120 -5.24 6.32 -6.34
CA ASP A 120 -5.26 4.89 -6.09
C ASP A 120 -5.35 4.10 -7.37
N ILE A 121 -4.74 2.93 -7.34
CA ILE A 121 -4.81 1.98 -8.44
C ILE A 121 -5.22 0.60 -7.96
N ARG A 122 -5.81 -0.14 -8.90
CA ARG A 122 -5.95 -1.60 -8.85
C ARG A 122 -5.05 -2.22 -9.90
N HIS A 123 -4.29 -3.23 -9.51
CA HIS A 123 -3.33 -3.91 -10.37
C HIS A 123 -3.31 -5.43 -10.10
N PRO A 124 -2.94 -6.27 -11.09
CA PRO A 124 -3.12 -7.71 -10.99
C PRO A 124 -2.09 -8.41 -10.09
N TYR A 125 -0.88 -7.86 -9.95
CA TYR A 125 0.23 -8.56 -9.29
C TYR A 125 0.95 -7.70 -8.24
N ASP A 126 1.30 -8.31 -7.12
CA ASP A 126 2.11 -7.69 -6.05
C ASP A 126 3.44 -7.10 -6.56
N HIS A 127 4.03 -7.63 -7.62
CA HIS A 127 5.29 -7.13 -8.14
C HIS A 127 5.14 -6.09 -9.28
N SER A 128 3.90 -5.73 -9.68
CA SER A 128 3.67 -4.81 -10.81
C SER A 128 4.29 -3.42 -10.62
N LEU A 129 4.44 -2.98 -9.38
CA LEU A 129 5.06 -1.69 -9.03
C LEU A 129 6.57 -1.74 -8.79
N SER A 130 7.15 -2.95 -8.79
CA SER A 130 8.57 -3.15 -8.52
C SER A 130 9.41 -3.24 -9.80
N GLY A 131 10.62 -2.70 -9.74
CA GLY A 131 11.54 -2.78 -10.87
C GLY A 131 12.97 -2.39 -10.53
N SER A 132 13.73 -1.97 -11.54
CA SER A 132 15.15 -1.63 -11.41
C SER A 132 15.46 -0.21 -11.88
N GLY A 133 14.45 0.52 -12.33
CA GLY A 133 14.52 1.93 -12.64
C GLY A 133 14.62 2.79 -11.38
N PRO A 134 15.03 4.06 -11.54
CA PRO A 134 15.30 4.96 -10.42
C PRO A 134 14.07 5.44 -9.64
N PHE A 135 12.86 5.20 -10.15
CA PHE A 135 11.59 5.67 -9.57
C PHE A 135 10.59 4.55 -9.26
N GLU A 136 10.90 3.33 -9.70
CA GLU A 136 10.11 2.14 -9.41
C GLU A 136 10.32 1.75 -7.95
N TYR A 137 9.33 1.11 -7.33
CA TYR A 137 9.50 0.67 -5.96
C TYR A 137 10.50 -0.49 -5.88
N LYS A 138 11.15 -0.61 -4.72
CA LYS A 138 11.95 -1.76 -4.32
C LYS A 138 11.11 -3.04 -4.36
N PRO A 139 11.72 -4.23 -4.41
CA PRO A 139 10.96 -5.48 -4.43
C PRO A 139 10.08 -5.69 -3.19
N VAL A 140 9.07 -6.54 -3.32
CA VAL A 140 8.34 -7.07 -2.16
C VAL A 140 9.30 -7.93 -1.34
N VAL A 141 9.39 -7.63 -0.05
CA VAL A 141 10.29 -8.31 0.91
C VAL A 141 9.54 -9.09 1.97
N LEU A 142 8.27 -8.76 2.23
CA LEU A 142 7.45 -9.44 3.22
C LEU A 142 5.98 -9.42 2.81
N TYR A 143 5.29 -10.53 3.08
CA TYR A 143 3.84 -10.57 3.11
C TYR A 143 3.35 -10.65 4.55
N MET A 144 2.28 -9.93 4.84
CA MET A 144 1.59 -10.03 6.13
C MET A 144 0.10 -10.20 5.91
N GLN A 145 -0.60 -10.80 6.88
CA GLN A 145 -2.00 -11.13 6.79
C GLN A 145 -2.76 -10.88 8.09
N ARG A 146 -4.05 -10.63 7.96
CA ARG A 146 -5.01 -10.65 9.06
C ARG A 146 -6.36 -11.19 8.59
N ALA A 147 -7.25 -11.49 9.53
CA ALA A 147 -8.64 -11.79 9.20
C ALA A 147 -9.24 -10.60 8.44
N ARG A 148 -9.85 -10.86 7.29
CA ARG A 148 -10.41 -9.81 6.44
C ARG A 148 -11.55 -9.15 7.19
N LEU A 149 -11.35 -7.90 7.56
CA LEU A 149 -12.41 -7.08 8.12
C LEU A 149 -13.32 -6.61 6.98
N PRO A 150 -14.65 -6.55 7.16
CA PRO A 150 -15.54 -5.84 6.24
C PRO A 150 -14.90 -4.50 5.91
N HIS A 151 -14.70 -4.22 4.63
CA HIS A 151 -13.99 -2.99 4.26
C HIS A 151 -14.92 -1.82 4.58
N GLN A 152 -14.59 -1.00 5.58
CA GLN A 152 -15.42 0.16 5.95
C GLN A 152 -15.56 1.16 4.78
N LEU A 153 -14.65 1.09 3.80
CA LEU A 153 -14.71 1.83 2.53
C LEU A 153 -15.46 1.10 1.40
N ALA A 154 -16.04 -0.09 1.64
CA ALA A 154 -16.86 -0.76 0.62
C ALA A 154 -18.09 0.08 0.24
N GLU A 155 -18.58 0.91 1.18
CA GLU A 155 -19.68 1.84 0.95
C GLU A 155 -19.25 3.16 0.30
N THR A 156 -17.95 3.48 0.25
CA THR A 156 -17.47 4.75 -0.32
C THR A 156 -17.24 4.68 -1.83
N GLY A 157 -17.33 3.49 -2.44
CA GLY A 157 -17.10 3.27 -3.88
C GLY A 157 -15.63 3.33 -4.32
N LEU A 158 -14.70 3.72 -3.43
CA LEU A 158 -13.25 3.72 -3.67
C LEU A 158 -12.67 2.29 -3.75
N ILE A 159 -13.35 1.34 -3.11
CA ILE A 159 -13.05 -0.07 -3.19
C ILE A 159 -14.32 -0.74 -3.68
N LEU A 160 -14.44 -0.91 -5.01
CA LEU A 160 -15.48 -1.76 -5.59
C LEU A 160 -15.46 -3.13 -4.90
N PRO A 161 -16.63 -3.71 -4.58
CA PRO A 161 -16.75 -4.93 -3.77
C PRO A 161 -15.90 -6.11 -4.26
#